data_AF-A0A453KTQ4-F1
#
_entry.id   AF-A0A453KTQ4-F1
#
_cell.length_a   1.000
_cell.length_b   1.000
_cell.length_c   1.000
_cell.angle_alpha   90.00
_cell.angle_beta   90.00
_cell.angle_gamma   90.00
#
_symmetry.space_group_name_H-M   'P 1'
#
loop_
_entity.id
_entity.type
_entity.pdbx_description
1 polymer ?
#
loop_
_entity_poly.entity_id
_entity_poly.type
_entity_poly.pdbx_seq_one_letter_code
_entity_poly.pdbx_strand_id
1 'polypeptide(L)'
;MLLEQLKRYGAAGVLSYGLLNTVYYVTTFLLVWFHFSPAPGRMGYAAAVERFLKLMAMVWAGSQVTKILRAGGALALAPLVDRGLRWFTVKFNFQSEGKAFATIVGLCFALAALMFVGLTVLWA
;
A
#
# COMPACT_ATOMS: atom_id res chain seq x y z
N MET A 1 -18.86 -7.25 24.02
CA MET A 1 -19.35 -5.93 23.55
C MET A 1 -18.24 -4.87 23.39
N LEU A 2 -17.64 -4.30 24.45
CA LEU A 2 -16.60 -3.25 24.30
C LEU A 2 -15.28 -3.77 23.67
N LEU A 3 -14.80 -4.92 24.15
CA LEU A 3 -13.58 -5.59 23.66
C LEU A 3 -13.67 -5.98 22.17
N GLU A 4 -14.84 -6.37 21.68
CA GLU A 4 -15.03 -6.76 20.28
C GLU A 4 -15.05 -5.54 19.36
N GLN A 5 -15.67 -4.43 19.79
CA GLN A 5 -15.59 -3.18 19.05
C GLN A 5 -14.16 -2.66 19.00
N LEU A 6 -13.41 -2.74 20.10
CA LEU A 6 -12.01 -2.34 20.12
C LEU A 6 -11.14 -3.20 19.20
N LYS A 7 -11.33 -4.53 19.20
CA LYS A 7 -10.65 -5.44 18.26
C LYS A 7 -11.01 -5.12 16.80
N ARG A 8 -12.28 -4.83 16.52
CA ARG A 8 -12.75 -4.47 15.17
C ARG A 8 -12.14 -3.16 14.69
N TYR A 9 -12.19 -2.11 15.51
CA TYR A 9 -11.56 -0.84 15.20
C TYR A 9 -10.03 -0.94 15.11
N GLY A 10 -9.40 -1.86 15.86
CA GLY A 10 -8.00 -2.20 15.71
C GLY A 10 -7.69 -2.78 14.33
N ALA A 11 -8.45 -3.78 13.89
CA ALA A 11 -8.27 -4.37 12.55
C ALA A 11 -8.55 -3.36 11.43
N ALA A 12 -9.60 -2.55 11.56
CA ALA A 12 -9.91 -1.47 10.61
C ALA A 12 -8.83 -0.39 10.61
N GLY A 13 -8.25 -0.04 11.76
CA GLY A 13 -7.13 0.88 11.86
C GLY A 13 -5.87 0.36 11.18
N VAL A 14 -5.55 -0.92 11.35
CA VAL A 14 -4.45 -1.59 10.63
C VAL A 14 -4.69 -1.58 9.13
N LEU A 15 -5.91 -1.93 8.68
CA LEU A 15 -6.27 -1.91 7.26
C LEU A 15 -6.15 -0.49 6.69
N SER A 16 -6.68 0.49 7.41
CA SER A 16 -6.66 1.91 7.05
C SER A 16 -5.22 2.42 6.89
N TYR A 17 -4.35 2.09 7.85
CA TYR A 17 -2.93 2.42 7.76
C TYR A 17 -2.26 1.70 6.59
N GLY A 18 -2.56 0.42 6.37
CA GLY A 18 -2.07 -0.36 5.24
C GLY A 18 -2.43 0.27 3.90
N LEU A 19 -3.69 0.67 3.72
CA LEU A 19 -4.17 1.34 2.51
C LEU A 19 -3.49 2.71 2.30
N LEU A 20 -3.42 3.53 3.34
CA LEU A 20 -2.69 4.81 3.27
C LEU A 20 -1.20 4.61 2.96
N ASN A 21 -0.59 3.56 3.51
CA ASN A 21 0.78 3.20 3.21
C ASN A 21 0.92 2.81 1.73
N THR A 22 0.05 1.94 1.22
CA THR A 22 0.05 1.57 -0.20
C THR A 22 -0.11 2.78 -1.11
N VAL A 23 -1.07 3.67 -0.83
CA VAL A 23 -1.25 4.92 -1.61
C VAL A 23 0.01 5.77 -1.57
N TYR A 24 0.59 5.99 -0.39
CA TYR A 24 1.81 6.79 -0.23
C TYR A 24 2.97 6.21 -1.05
N TYR A 25 3.27 4.92 -0.88
CA TYR A 25 4.41 4.28 -1.53
C TYR A 25 4.23 4.23 -3.05
N VAL A 26 3.06 3.83 -3.54
CA VAL A 26 2.81 3.75 -4.99
C VAL A 26 2.87 5.14 -5.62
N THR A 27 2.15 6.13 -5.08
CA THR A 27 2.12 7.46 -5.68
C THR A 27 3.49 8.14 -5.65
N THR A 28 4.17 8.13 -4.49
CA THR A 28 5.50 8.75 -4.36
C THR A 28 6.52 8.06 -5.26
N PHE A 29 6.51 6.72 -5.30
CA PHE A 29 7.45 5.98 -6.13
C PHE A 29 7.23 6.27 -7.62
N LEU A 30 6.00 6.22 -8.12
CA LEU A 30 5.71 6.49 -9.53
C LEU A 30 6.02 7.94 -9.91
N LEU A 31 5.72 8.92 -9.05
CA LEU A 31 6.11 10.31 -9.28
C LEU A 31 7.62 10.47 -9.41
N VAL A 32 8.40 9.78 -8.56
CA VAL A 32 9.86 9.84 -8.65
C VAL A 32 10.37 9.10 -9.89
N TRP A 33 9.83 7.91 -10.19
CA TRP A 33 10.23 7.08 -11.32
C TRP A 33 9.98 7.75 -12.68
N PHE A 34 8.86 8.47 -12.82
CA PHE A 34 8.44 9.05 -14.10
C PHE A 34 8.72 10.54 -14.25
N HIS A 35 8.65 11.33 -13.16
CA HIS A 35 8.65 12.79 -13.26
C HIS A 35 9.92 13.43 -12.69
N PHE A 36 10.30 13.09 -11.45
CA PHE A 36 11.45 13.74 -10.80
C PHE A 36 12.80 13.14 -11.19
N SER A 37 12.83 11.85 -11.47
CA SER A 37 14.04 11.15 -11.90
C SER A 37 13.64 10.11 -12.95
N PRO A 38 13.29 10.55 -14.17
CA PRO A 38 12.88 9.65 -15.23
C PRO A 38 13.96 8.61 -15.50
N ALA A 39 13.59 7.33 -15.48
CA ALA A 39 14.52 6.24 -15.76
C ALA A 39 14.92 6.24 -17.26
N PRO A 40 16.22 6.15 -17.58
CA PRO A 40 16.66 5.99 -18.97
C PRO A 40 16.09 4.69 -19.55
N GLY A 41 15.65 4.69 -20.81
CA GLY A 41 15.18 3.46 -21.45
C GLY A 41 16.33 2.49 -21.73
N ARG A 42 16.05 1.17 -21.73
CA ARG A 42 16.99 0.09 -22.10
C ARG A 42 18.23 0.03 -21.21
N MET A 43 18.03 0.09 -19.89
CA MET A 43 19.12 0.12 -18.91
C MET A 43 19.61 -1.29 -18.51
N GLY A 44 18.95 -2.35 -18.97
CA GLY A 44 19.21 -3.72 -18.58
C GLY A 44 18.54 -4.05 -17.24
N TYR A 45 18.09 -5.30 -17.10
CA TYR A 45 17.29 -5.74 -15.94
C TYR A 45 18.01 -5.52 -14.60
N ALA A 46 19.32 -5.82 -14.52
CA ALA A 46 20.09 -5.65 -13.29
C ALA A 46 20.15 -4.18 -12.83
N ALA A 47 20.39 -3.25 -13.77
CA ALA A 47 20.40 -1.82 -13.45
C ALA A 47 18.99 -1.31 -13.12
N ALA A 48 17.95 -1.86 -13.75
CA ALA A 48 16.55 -1.55 -13.42
C ALA A 48 16.18 -1.97 -12.01
N VAL A 49 16.58 -3.17 -11.59
CA VAL A 49 16.41 -3.64 -10.22
C VAL A 49 17.19 -2.77 -9.24
N GLU A 50 18.48 -2.51 -9.50
CA GLU A 50 19.32 -1.68 -8.62
C GLU A 50 18.71 -0.28 -8.42
N ARG A 51 18.28 0.34 -9.52
CA ARG A 51 17.61 1.64 -9.49
C ARG A 51 16.32 1.59 -8.68
N PHE A 52 15.48 0.59 -8.93
CA PHE A 52 14.22 0.41 -8.21
C PHE A 52 14.47 0.34 -6.70
N LEU A 53 15.42 -0.48 -6.26
CA LEU A 53 15.74 -0.65 -4.85
C LEU A 53 16.25 0.64 -4.22
N LYS A 54 17.12 1.40 -4.91
CA LYS A 54 17.60 2.72 -4.44
C LYS A 54 16.45 3.71 -4.28
N LEU A 55 15.57 3.83 -5.28
CA LEU A 55 14.40 4.70 -5.19
C LEU A 55 13.45 4.27 -4.07
N MET A 56 13.22 2.97 -3.92
CA MET A 56 12.36 2.42 -2.87
C MET A 56 12.92 2.74 -1.48
N ALA A 57 14.23 2.65 -1.29
CA ALA A 57 14.89 3.02 -0.05
C ALA A 57 14.71 4.52 0.28
N MET A 58 14.81 5.40 -0.72
CA MET A 58 14.57 6.84 -0.53
C MET A 58 13.10 7.15 -0.20
N VAL A 59 12.15 6.54 -0.91
CA VAL A 59 10.71 6.67 -0.61
C VAL A 59 10.41 6.15 0.79
N TRP A 60 11.02 5.03 1.18
CA TRP A 60 10.90 4.49 2.53
C TRP A 60 11.44 5.45 3.58
N ALA A 61 12.59 6.08 3.36
CA ALA A 61 13.14 7.08 4.26
C ALA A 61 12.20 8.30 4.40
N GLY A 62 11.67 8.80 3.28
CA GLY A 62 10.65 9.86 3.28
C GLY A 62 9.37 9.47 4.03
N SER A 63 9.02 8.18 4.05
CA SER A 63 7.85 7.69 4.78
C SER A 63 7.97 7.91 6.30
N GLN A 64 9.18 8.05 6.84
CA GLN A 64 9.42 8.18 8.27
C GLN A 64 8.95 9.54 8.79
N VAL A 65 9.17 10.61 8.01
CA VAL A 65 8.72 11.96 8.39
C VAL A 65 7.20 12.14 8.25
N THR A 66 6.54 11.31 7.44
CA THR A 66 5.07 11.32 7.27
C THR A 66 4.34 10.34 8.17
N LYS A 67 5.07 9.53 8.97
CA LYS A 67 4.50 8.39 9.71
C LYS A 67 3.40 8.79 10.69
N ILE A 68 3.60 9.88 11.45
CA ILE A 68 2.60 10.36 12.44
C ILE A 68 1.34 10.84 11.72
N LEU A 69 1.49 11.60 10.63
CA LEU A 69 0.37 12.07 9.83
C LEU A 69 -0.42 10.88 9.23
N ARG A 70 0.27 9.87 8.72
CA ARG A 70 -0.38 8.65 8.19
C ARG A 70 -1.06 7.83 9.27
N ALA A 71 -0.48 7.73 10.46
CA ALA A 71 -1.11 7.08 11.60
C ALA A 71 -2.37 7.83 12.07
N GLY A 72 -2.30 9.16 12.16
CA GLY A 72 -3.46 10.00 12.49
C GLY A 72 -4.56 9.93 11.43
N GLY A 73 -4.18 9.99 10.15
CA GLY A 73 -5.11 9.79 9.04
C GLY A 73 -5.74 8.39 9.04
N ALA A 74 -4.96 7.36 9.38
CA ALA A 74 -5.47 6.00 9.47
C ALA A 74 -6.53 5.86 10.57
N LEU A 75 -6.27 6.46 11.73
CA LEU A 75 -7.21 6.50 12.85
C LEU A 75 -8.49 7.25 12.47
N ALA A 76 -8.37 8.42 11.84
CA ALA A 76 -9.52 9.21 11.38
C ALA A 76 -10.36 8.47 10.34
N LEU A 77 -9.72 7.71 9.44
CA LEU A 77 -10.38 6.94 8.39
C LEU A 77 -10.85 5.55 8.84
N ALA A 78 -10.46 5.08 10.03
CA ALA A 78 -10.80 3.73 10.50
C ALA A 78 -12.31 3.42 10.46
N PRO A 79 -13.24 4.32 10.83
CA PRO A 79 -14.68 4.05 10.72
C PRO A 79 -15.16 3.93 9.26
N LEU A 80 -14.56 4.69 8.35
CA LEU A 80 -14.87 4.60 6.91
C LEU A 80 -14.36 3.28 6.33
N VAL A 81 -13.15 2.89 6.70
CA VAL A 81 -12.53 1.64 6.26
C VAL A 81 -13.25 0.42 6.84
N ASP A 82 -13.74 0.48 8.08
CA ASP A 82 -14.59 -0.56 8.68
C ASP A 82 -15.89 -0.76 7.85
N ARG A 83 -16.57 0.33 7.49
CA ARG A 83 -17.76 0.28 6.62
C ARG A 83 -17.43 -0.25 5.23
N GLY A 84 -16.32 0.17 4.66
CA GLY A 84 -15.84 -0.30 3.36
C GLY A 84 -15.52 -1.79 3.36
N LEU A 85 -14.83 -2.28 4.39
CA LEU A 85 -14.49 -3.70 4.57
C LEU A 85 -15.77 -4.55 4.67
N ARG A 86 -16.76 -4.09 5.44
CA ARG A 86 -18.07 -4.75 5.56
C ARG A 86 -18.79 -4.83 4.22
N TRP A 87 -18.89 -3.70 3.53
CA TRP A 87 -19.49 -3.64 2.21
C TRP A 87 -18.78 -4.59 1.24
N PHE A 88 -17.45 -4.60 1.23
CA PHE A 88 -16.63 -5.48 0.39
C PHE A 88 -16.87 -6.96 0.74
N THR A 89 -16.94 -7.29 2.02
CA THR A 89 -17.23 -8.65 2.51
C THR A 89 -18.57 -9.15 1.97
N VAL A 90 -19.62 -8.34 2.09
CA VAL A 90 -20.97 -8.68 1.60
C VAL A 90 -21.02 -8.71 0.08
N LYS A 91 -20.46 -7.70 -0.59
CA LYS A 91 -20.51 -7.55 -2.05
C LYS A 91 -19.86 -8.72 -2.78
N PHE A 92 -18.78 -9.26 -2.24
CA PHE A 92 -18.02 -10.36 -2.82
C PHE A 92 -18.30 -11.72 -2.15
N ASN A 93 -19.33 -11.81 -1.29
CA ASN A 93 -19.73 -13.04 -0.58
C ASN A 93 -18.58 -13.74 0.17
N PHE A 94 -17.72 -12.97 0.83
CA PHE A 94 -16.69 -13.55 1.69
C PHE A 94 -17.31 -14.19 2.93
N GLN A 95 -16.80 -15.36 3.31
CA GLN A 95 -17.26 -16.08 4.51
C GLN A 95 -16.99 -15.33 5.82
N SER A 96 -16.04 -14.38 5.83
CA SER A 96 -15.76 -13.53 6.98
C SER A 96 -15.07 -12.22 6.58
N GLU A 97 -15.23 -11.19 7.41
CA GLU A 97 -14.49 -9.92 7.27
C GLU A 97 -12.96 -10.15 7.30
N GLY A 98 -12.49 -11.17 8.03
CA GLY A 98 -11.07 -11.54 8.07
C GLY A 98 -10.52 -12.05 6.73
N LYS A 99 -11.32 -12.81 5.97
CA LYS A 99 -10.92 -13.24 4.61
C LYS A 99 -10.89 -12.06 3.66
N ALA A 100 -11.91 -11.21 3.72
CA ALA A 100 -11.96 -9.96 2.96
C ALA A 100 -10.74 -9.06 3.27
N PHE A 101 -10.40 -8.90 4.55
CA PHE A 101 -9.21 -8.17 5.00
C PHE A 101 -7.93 -8.77 4.39
N ALA A 102 -7.75 -10.09 4.51
CA ALA A 102 -6.57 -10.77 3.98
C ALA A 102 -6.47 -10.62 2.46
N THR A 103 -7.60 -10.66 1.74
CA THR A 103 -7.63 -10.40 0.30
C THR A 103 -7.19 -8.98 -0.03
N ILE A 104 -7.70 -7.96 0.67
CA ILE A 104 -7.28 -6.55 0.43
C ILE A 104 -5.78 -6.38 0.69
N VAL A 105 -5.27 -6.96 1.78
CA VAL A 105 -3.83 -6.96 2.08
C VAL A 105 -3.05 -7.65 0.97
N GLY A 106 -3.52 -8.81 0.51
CA GLY A 106 -2.94 -9.53 -0.62
C GLY A 106 -2.91 -8.70 -1.90
N LEU A 107 -3.97 -7.95 -2.20
CA LEU A 107 -4.03 -7.02 -3.34
C LEU A 107 -3.00 -5.89 -3.21
N CYS A 108 -2.79 -5.34 -2.01
CA CYS A 108 -1.75 -4.34 -1.77
C CYS A 108 -0.34 -4.89 -2.06
N PHE A 109 -0.05 -6.13 -1.64
CA PHE A 109 1.23 -6.78 -1.93
C PHE A 109 1.35 -7.15 -3.41
N ALA A 110 0.29 -7.64 -4.03
CA ALA A 110 0.25 -7.94 -5.46
C ALA A 110 0.52 -6.69 -6.29
N LEU A 111 -0.08 -5.54 -5.94
CA LEU A 111 0.19 -4.26 -6.57
C LEU A 111 1.67 -3.86 -6.44
N ALA A 112 2.26 -4.01 -5.27
CA ALA A 112 3.68 -3.72 -5.05
C ALA A 112 4.59 -4.64 -5.88
N ALA A 113 4.27 -5.94 -5.96
CA ALA A 113 5.00 -6.91 -6.77
C ALA A 113 4.87 -6.61 -8.28
N LEU A 114 3.65 -6.29 -8.75
CA LEU A 114 3.40 -5.88 -10.14
C LEU A 114 4.15 -4.61 -10.49
N MET A 115 4.23 -3.63 -9.57
CA MET A 115 5.01 -2.43 -9.77
C MET A 115 6.51 -2.74 -9.89
N PHE A 116 7.04 -3.63 -9.03
CA PHE A 116 8.43 -4.07 -9.13
C PHE A 116 8.71 -4.78 -10.45
N VAL A 117 7.97 -5.84 -10.75
CA VAL A 117 8.20 -6.64 -11.96
C VAL A 117 7.94 -5.81 -13.21
N GLY A 118 6.83 -5.07 -13.25
CA GLY A 118 6.45 -4.24 -14.39
C GLY A 118 7.51 -3.18 -14.70
N LEU A 119 7.93 -2.39 -13.71
CA LEU A 119 8.92 -1.33 -13.95
C LEU A 119 10.32 -1.88 -14.23
N THR A 120 10.72 -2.99 -13.60
CA THR A 120 12.05 -3.56 -13.86
C THR A 120 12.13 -4.27 -15.21
N VAL A 121 11.06 -4.90 -15.68
CA VAL A 121 11.00 -5.56 -17.00
C VAL A 121 10.81 -4.54 -18.13
N LEU A 122 9.94 -3.53 -17.95
CA LEU A 122 9.67 -2.52 -18.99
C LEU A 122 10.85 -1.58 -19.24
N TRP A 123 11.76 -1.41 -18.27
CA TRP A 123 12.96 -0.57 -18.40
C TRP A 123 14.27 -1.37 -18.56
N ALA A 124 14.20 -2.70 -18.51
CA ALA A 124 15.32 -3.56 -18.92
C ALA A 124 15.66 -3.32 -20.39
#